data_AF-A0A6J1UST1-F1
#
_entry.id   AF-A0A6J1UST1-F1
#
_cell.length_a   1.000
_cell.length_b   1.000
_cell.length_c   1.000
_cell.angle_alpha   90.00
_cell.angle_beta   90.00
_cell.angle_gamma   90.00
#
_symmetry.space_group_name_H-M   'P 1'
#
loop_
_entity.id
_entity.type
_entity.pdbx_description
1 polymer ?
#
loop_
_entity_poly.entity_id
_entity_poly.type
_entity_poly.pdbx_seq_one_letter_code
_entity_poly.pdbx_strand_id
1 'polypeptide(L)'
;MNAAIPIAAVLATFVTYTYAEDTQLTTAQAFASLSLFHILVTPLFLLSTVVRFAVKAIISVQKLNEFLLSDEIGDDSWRNGESPLAYESCKKHTGLHPKAINRKQPLRHQLDGYDQPQRISTQHLTMDECAIKITNGYFSWGSGLATLSDIDIKIPTGQMTMIVGQVGCGKSSLLLAILGEMQTLEGKVHWNRINETESSVEANWRNRFSVAYAAQKPWLLNATVEENITFGSSFNKQR
;
A
#
# COMPACT_ATOMS: atom_id res chain seq x y z
N MET A 1 38.80 12.12 -2.26
CA MET A 1 39.27 10.96 -1.48
C MET A 1 40.69 11.30 -1.04
N ASN A 2 40.93 11.54 0.25
CA ASN A 2 42.21 12.08 0.70
C ASN A 2 43.29 10.99 0.62
N ALA A 3 44.00 10.93 -0.51
CA ALA A 3 45.14 10.03 -0.73
C ALA A 3 46.29 10.25 0.27
N ALA A 4 46.25 11.34 1.03
CA ALA A 4 47.23 11.67 2.06
C ALA A 4 47.22 10.71 3.26
N ILE A 5 46.07 10.11 3.61
CA ILE A 5 45.94 9.31 4.84
C ILE A 5 46.81 8.05 4.81
N PRO A 6 46.76 7.20 3.76
CA PRO A 6 47.62 6.01 3.69
C PRO A 6 49.10 6.35 3.58
N ILE A 7 49.44 7.40 2.82
CA ILE A 7 50.84 7.83 2.62
C ILE A 7 51.43 8.32 3.95
N ALA A 8 50.68 9.13 4.71
CA ALA A 8 51.11 9.59 6.04
C ALA A 8 51.23 8.42 7.04
N ALA A 9 50.30 7.46 7.01
CA ALA A 9 50.36 6.28 7.88
C ALA A 9 51.61 5.42 7.61
N VAL A 10 51.94 5.20 6.34
CA VAL A 10 53.15 4.47 5.93
C VAL A 10 54.41 5.21 6.39
N LEU A 11 54.50 6.52 6.14
CA LEU A 11 55.64 7.35 6.56
C LEU A 11 55.83 7.34 8.09
N ALA A 12 54.75 7.55 8.85
CA ALA A 12 54.78 7.54 10.31
C ALA A 12 55.23 6.18 10.85
N THR A 13 54.78 5.08 10.24
CA THR A 13 55.15 3.72 10.67
C THR A 13 56.65 3.47 10.49
N PHE A 14 57.22 3.81 9.33
CA PHE A 14 58.64 3.61 9.07
C PHE A 14 59.53 4.51 9.92
N VAL A 15 59.17 5.79 10.09
CA VAL A 15 59.92 6.72 10.96
C VAL A 15 59.91 6.24 12.42
N THR A 16 58.75 5.80 12.91
CA THR A 16 58.61 5.31 14.29
C THR A 16 59.42 4.02 14.49
N TYR A 17 59.39 3.10 13.52
CA TYR A 17 60.18 1.88 13.55
C TYR A 17 61.69 2.16 13.63
N THR A 18 62.20 3.07 12.80
CA THR A 18 63.63 3.43 12.82
C THR A 18 64.10 4.13 14.09
N TYR A 19 63.17 4.71 14.85
CA TYR A 19 63.49 5.41 16.10
C TYR A 19 63.32 4.51 17.34
N ALA A 20 62.38 3.56 17.29
CA ALA A 20 62.09 2.67 18.42
C ALA A 20 62.94 1.39 18.43
N GLU A 21 63.39 0.93 17.26
CA GLU A 21 64.11 -0.33 17.11
C GLU A 21 65.50 -0.09 16.49
N ASP A 22 66.55 -0.51 17.20
CA ASP A 22 67.96 -0.39 16.75
C ASP A 22 68.32 -1.38 15.61
N THR A 23 67.35 -2.16 15.12
CA THR A 23 67.53 -3.10 14.01
C THR A 23 67.36 -2.42 12.65
N GLN A 24 68.31 -2.64 11.74
CA GLN A 24 68.20 -2.12 10.38
C GLN A 24 67.03 -2.77 9.63
N LEU A 25 66.15 -1.95 9.04
CA LEU A 25 65.06 -2.37 8.17
C LEU A 25 65.61 -3.18 7.00
N THR A 26 65.27 -4.47 6.93
CA THR A 26 65.56 -5.24 5.72
C THR A 26 64.64 -4.81 4.59
N THR A 27 65.19 -4.73 3.37
CA THR A 27 64.45 -4.37 2.16
C THR A 27 63.19 -5.23 1.97
N ALA A 28 63.26 -6.53 2.33
CA ALA A 28 62.15 -7.46 2.24
C ALA A 28 60.97 -7.08 3.17
N GLN A 29 61.25 -6.69 4.42
CA GLN A 29 60.22 -6.29 5.38
C GLN A 29 59.56 -4.96 4.99
N ALA A 30 60.33 -4.02 4.43
CA ALA A 30 59.81 -2.74 3.95
C ALA A 30 58.83 -2.91 2.78
N PHE A 31 59.15 -3.74 1.79
CA PHE A 31 58.24 -4.00 0.66
C PHE A 31 57.02 -4.84 1.06
N ALA A 32 57.18 -5.79 1.99
CA ALA A 32 56.07 -6.58 2.51
C ALA A 32 55.05 -5.71 3.27
N SER A 33 55.52 -4.84 4.16
CA SER A 33 54.66 -3.92 4.93
C SER A 33 53.98 -2.88 4.04
N LEU A 34 54.69 -2.30 3.06
CA LEU A 34 54.11 -1.37 2.08
C LEU A 34 52.96 -2.02 1.28
N SER A 35 53.15 -3.26 0.84
CA SER A 35 52.12 -4.03 0.12
C SER A 35 50.89 -4.29 1.00
N LEU A 36 51.10 -4.61 2.28
CA LEU A 36 50.04 -4.83 3.26
C LEU A 36 49.23 -3.55 3.50
N PHE A 37 49.90 -2.40 3.66
CA PHE A 37 49.23 -1.11 3.77
C PHE A 37 48.34 -0.82 2.57
N HIS A 38 48.83 -1.06 1.35
CA HIS A 38 48.07 -0.81 0.13
C HIS A 38 46.81 -1.69 0.02
N ILE A 39 46.89 -2.95 0.46
CA ILE A 39 45.73 -3.87 0.52
C ILE A 39 44.70 -3.39 1.54
N LEU A 40 45.13 -2.83 2.68
CA LEU A 40 44.23 -2.37 3.75
C LEU A 40 43.54 -1.03 3.48
N VAL A 41 44.03 -0.21 2.57
CA VAL A 41 43.42 1.11 2.27
C VAL A 41 41.96 0.95 1.81
N THR A 42 41.71 0.02 0.88
CA THR A 42 40.41 -0.12 0.24
C THR A 42 39.32 -0.59 1.24
N PRO A 43 39.52 -1.67 2.04
CA PRO A 43 38.55 -2.08 3.05
C PRO A 43 38.28 -1.00 4.11
N LEU A 44 39.31 -0.26 4.54
CA LEU A 44 39.18 0.76 5.57
C LEU A 44 38.36 1.96 5.09
N PHE A 45 38.51 2.33 3.82
CA PHE A 45 37.65 3.33 3.19
C PHE A 45 36.20 2.85 3.02
N LEU A 46 36.02 1.59 2.60
CA LEU A 46 34.69 0.99 2.43
C LEU A 46 33.92 0.90 3.75
N LEU A 47 34.60 0.70 4.89
CA LEU A 47 33.96 0.62 6.20
C LEU A 47 33.08 1.84 6.53
N SER A 48 33.56 3.06 6.24
CA SER A 48 32.78 4.29 6.45
C SER A 48 31.50 4.31 5.59
N THR A 49 31.58 3.75 4.39
CA THR A 49 30.43 3.63 3.48
C THR A 49 29.46 2.55 3.95
N VAL A 50 29.95 1.42 4.45
CA VAL A 50 29.13 0.35 5.05
C VAL A 50 28.34 0.88 6.25
N VAL A 51 28.96 1.67 7.13
CA VAL A 51 28.26 2.27 8.27
C VAL A 51 27.13 3.20 7.80
N ARG A 52 27.38 4.05 6.79
CA ARG A 52 26.33 4.91 6.21
C ARG A 52 25.18 4.10 5.62
N PHE A 53 25.48 3.00 4.93
CA PHE A 53 24.44 2.13 4.38
C PHE A 53 23.67 1.39 5.47
N ALA A 54 24.34 0.95 6.54
CA ALA A 54 23.69 0.31 7.69
C ALA A 54 22.67 1.25 8.35
N VAL A 55 23.04 2.52 8.59
CA VAL A 55 22.11 3.53 9.13
C VAL A 55 20.90 3.72 8.22
N LYS A 56 21.11 3.83 6.90
CA LYS A 56 20.01 3.95 5.92
C LYS A 56 19.11 2.72 5.91
N ALA A 57 19.69 1.52 5.98
CA ALA A 57 18.95 0.28 6.02
C ALA A 57 18.07 0.20 7.28
N ILE A 58 18.62 0.54 8.46
CA ILE A 58 17.87 0.57 9.71
C ILE A 58 16.65 1.51 9.62
N ILE A 59 16.84 2.75 9.13
CA ILE A 59 15.73 3.70 8.97
C ILE A 59 14.72 3.20 7.93
N SER A 60 15.18 2.58 6.85
CA SER A 60 14.30 2.01 5.83
C SER A 60 13.44 0.88 6.39
N VAL A 61 14.02 0.01 7.22
CA VAL A 61 13.30 -1.08 7.88
C VAL A 61 12.29 -0.53 8.88
N GLN A 62 12.64 0.51 9.64
CA GLN A 62 11.69 1.17 10.54
C GLN A 62 10.48 1.73 9.79
N LYS A 63 10.69 2.42 8.66
CA LYS A 63 9.60 2.94 7.83
C LYS A 63 8.74 1.84 7.21
N LEU A 64 9.37 0.76 6.78
CA LEU A 64 8.67 -0.40 6.25
C LEU A 64 7.82 -1.05 7.34
N ASN A 65 8.35 -1.17 8.56
CA ASN A 65 7.61 -1.69 9.70
C ASN A 65 6.41 -0.79 10.05
N GLU A 66 6.58 0.53 10.07
CA GLU A 66 5.48 1.48 10.27
C GLU A 66 4.40 1.34 9.19
N PHE A 67 4.79 1.18 7.93
CA PHE A 67 3.86 0.95 6.82
C PHE A 67 3.12 -0.39 6.94
N LEU A 68 3.81 -1.48 7.29
CA LEU A 68 3.18 -2.80 7.42
C LEU A 68 2.28 -2.91 8.66
N LEU A 69 2.50 -2.09 9.68
CA LEU A 69 1.68 -2.03 10.89
C LEU A 69 0.58 -0.98 10.82
N SER A 70 0.47 -0.22 9.73
CA SER A 70 -0.59 0.78 9.59
C SER A 70 -1.96 0.11 9.52
N ASP A 71 -2.96 0.76 10.10
CA ASP A 71 -4.34 0.25 10.09
C ASP A 71 -4.80 -0.07 8.66
N GLU A 72 -5.24 -1.31 8.45
CA GLU A 72 -5.88 -1.72 7.22
C GLU A 72 -7.39 -1.43 7.29
N ILE A 73 -8.02 -1.29 6.13
CA ILE A 73 -9.48 -1.26 6.08
C ILE A 73 -9.96 -2.62 6.61
N GLY A 74 -10.68 -2.62 7.73
CA GLY A 74 -10.99 -3.85 8.46
C GLY A 74 -11.71 -4.88 7.59
N ASP A 75 -11.35 -6.15 7.75
CA ASP A 75 -12.06 -7.27 7.14
C ASP A 75 -13.50 -7.31 7.66
N ASP A 76 -14.41 -6.82 6.83
CA ASP A 76 -15.82 -7.15 6.75
C ASP A 76 -16.57 -7.31 8.09
N SER A 77 -17.10 -6.19 8.62
CA SER A 77 -18.35 -6.24 9.41
C SER A 77 -19.54 -6.80 8.60
N TRP A 78 -19.33 -7.10 7.31
CA TRP A 78 -20.24 -7.77 6.39
C TRP A 78 -20.18 -9.30 6.45
N ARG A 79 -19.09 -9.87 7.00
CA ARG A 79 -18.80 -11.31 6.86
C ARG A 79 -19.57 -12.19 7.84
N ASN A 80 -19.87 -11.71 9.04
CA ASN A 80 -20.58 -12.49 10.03
C ASN A 80 -21.41 -11.56 10.93
N GLY A 81 -22.62 -12.01 11.26
CA GLY A 81 -23.51 -11.32 12.20
C GLY A 81 -23.03 -11.34 13.65
N GLU A 82 -21.73 -11.38 13.92
CA GLU A 82 -21.17 -11.45 15.27
C GLU A 82 -20.50 -10.12 15.67
N SER A 83 -20.61 -9.84 16.97
CA SER A 83 -20.47 -8.59 17.73
C SER A 83 -19.17 -7.76 17.54
N PRO A 84 -19.22 -6.45 17.85
CA PRO A 84 -18.09 -5.54 17.67
C PRO A 84 -17.01 -5.77 18.74
N LEU A 85 -15.79 -6.08 18.32
CA LEU A 85 -14.61 -6.05 19.18
C LEU A 85 -14.13 -4.60 19.35
N ALA A 86 -13.79 -4.27 20.58
CA ALA A 86 -13.45 -2.93 21.03
C ALA A 86 -12.23 -2.34 20.30
N TYR A 87 -12.41 -1.11 19.83
CA TYR A 87 -11.41 -0.25 19.21
C TYR A 87 -10.38 0.22 20.25
N GLU A 88 -9.12 -0.21 20.11
CA GLU A 88 -7.98 0.43 20.79
C GLU A 88 -7.36 1.49 19.87
N SER A 89 -7.48 2.75 20.28
CA SER A 89 -6.98 3.93 19.57
C SER A 89 -5.47 4.08 19.78
N CYS A 90 -4.66 3.88 18.73
CA CYS A 90 -3.24 4.19 18.76
C CYS A 90 -2.95 5.61 18.21
N LYS A 91 -2.15 6.36 18.97
CA LYS A 91 -1.96 7.82 18.84
C LYS A 91 -1.18 8.20 17.58
N LYS A 92 -1.66 9.27 16.92
CA LYS A 92 -1.05 9.99 15.80
C LYS A 92 0.41 10.41 16.07
N HIS A 93 1.29 10.15 15.11
CA HIS A 93 2.50 10.95 14.89
C HIS A 93 2.46 11.67 13.54
N THR A 94 2.66 12.98 13.63
CA THR A 94 2.64 13.98 12.57
C THR A 94 3.81 13.86 11.59
N GLY A 95 3.47 13.86 10.30
CA GLY A 95 4.14 14.62 9.24
C GLY A 95 5.49 14.13 8.73
N LEU A 96 5.54 13.64 7.48
CA LEU A 96 6.49 14.07 6.43
C LEU A 96 6.21 13.35 5.11
N HIS A 97 5.90 14.15 4.08
CA HIS A 97 5.58 13.78 2.70
C HIS A 97 6.67 12.91 2.02
N PRO A 98 6.34 11.70 1.49
CA PRO A 98 7.23 11.01 0.56
C PRO A 98 6.92 11.42 -0.89
N LYS A 99 7.98 11.83 -1.59
CA LYS A 99 7.99 12.23 -3.01
C LYS A 99 7.91 10.98 -3.90
N ALA A 100 7.02 11.00 -4.89
CA ALA A 100 6.75 9.89 -5.79
C ALA A 100 7.96 9.48 -6.63
N ILE A 101 8.30 8.19 -6.61
CA ILE A 101 9.35 7.57 -7.42
C ILE A 101 8.74 7.17 -8.77
N ASN A 102 9.22 7.80 -9.84
CA ASN A 102 8.81 7.57 -11.21
C ASN A 102 9.52 6.29 -11.73
N ARG A 103 8.81 5.15 -11.77
CA ARG A 103 9.36 3.90 -12.34
C ARG A 103 8.87 3.74 -13.78
N LYS A 104 9.74 4.11 -14.73
CA LYS A 104 9.57 3.85 -16.16
C LYS A 104 9.80 2.37 -16.45
N GLN A 105 8.73 1.58 -16.55
CA GLN A 105 8.59 0.39 -17.39
C GLN A 105 7.15 -0.15 -17.22
N PRO A 106 6.37 -0.34 -18.31
CA PRO A 106 5.05 -0.94 -18.20
C PRO A 106 5.22 -2.43 -17.89
N LEU A 107 5.05 -2.79 -16.62
CA LEU A 107 4.87 -4.19 -16.23
C LEU A 107 3.52 -4.60 -16.83
N ARG A 108 3.52 -5.40 -17.90
CA ARG A 108 2.33 -6.11 -18.39
C ARG A 108 1.76 -6.91 -17.21
N HIS A 109 0.84 -6.32 -16.47
CA HIS A 109 0.01 -7.06 -15.54
C HIS A 109 -0.97 -7.84 -16.41
N GLN A 110 -0.71 -9.13 -16.51
CA GLN A 110 -1.62 -10.08 -17.10
C GLN A 110 -2.84 -10.14 -16.20
N LEU A 111 -3.86 -9.33 -16.53
CA LEU A 111 -5.16 -9.26 -15.85
C LEU A 111 -6.03 -10.47 -16.24
N ASP A 112 -5.44 -11.67 -16.21
CA ASP A 112 -6.14 -12.93 -16.52
C ASP A 112 -6.94 -13.32 -15.28
N GLY A 113 -8.15 -12.77 -15.15
CA GLY A 113 -9.01 -13.13 -14.03
C GLY A 113 -10.32 -12.36 -13.88
N TYR A 114 -10.66 -11.42 -14.77
CA TYR A 114 -11.98 -10.82 -14.75
C TYR A 114 -12.99 -11.75 -15.45
N ASP A 115 -13.39 -12.82 -14.76
CA ASP A 115 -14.57 -13.59 -15.15
C ASP A 115 -15.78 -12.66 -15.07
N GLN A 116 -16.31 -12.32 -16.24
CA GLN A 116 -17.49 -11.47 -16.35
C GLN A 116 -18.68 -12.18 -15.69
N PRO A 117 -19.32 -11.59 -14.65
CA PRO A 117 -20.54 -12.17 -14.11
C PRO A 117 -21.57 -12.26 -15.25
N GLN A 118 -22.13 -13.46 -15.44
CA GLN A 118 -23.12 -13.72 -16.48
C GLN A 118 -24.25 -12.68 -16.35
N ARG A 119 -24.63 -12.07 -17.48
CA ARG A 119 -25.69 -11.06 -17.53
C ARG A 119 -26.96 -11.66 -16.93
N ILE A 120 -27.48 -10.96 -15.93
CA ILE A 120 -28.76 -11.28 -15.29
C ILE A 120 -29.84 -11.27 -16.37
N SER A 121 -30.44 -12.44 -16.60
CA SER A 121 -31.75 -12.55 -17.24
C SER A 121 -32.77 -11.97 -16.27
N THR A 122 -33.48 -10.94 -16.68
CA THR A 122 -34.64 -10.38 -15.97
C THR A 122 -35.70 -11.47 -15.79
N GLN A 123 -35.63 -12.23 -14.71
CA GLN A 123 -36.69 -13.15 -14.30
C GLN A 123 -37.16 -12.78 -12.89
N HIS A 124 -38.31 -12.11 -12.88
CA HIS A 124 -39.27 -12.02 -11.77
C HIS A 124 -38.77 -11.44 -10.43
N LEU A 125 -38.53 -10.13 -10.40
CA LEU A 125 -38.26 -9.38 -9.16
C LEU A 125 -39.52 -9.36 -8.28
N THR A 126 -39.40 -9.88 -7.06
CA THR A 126 -40.40 -9.67 -6.00
C THR A 126 -40.30 -8.22 -5.50
N MET A 127 -41.42 -7.63 -5.05
CA MET A 127 -41.54 -6.18 -4.82
C MET A 127 -40.68 -5.58 -3.69
N ASP A 128 -39.88 -6.37 -2.97
CA ASP A 128 -39.04 -5.90 -1.85
C ASP A 128 -37.54 -6.12 -2.07
N GLU A 129 -37.10 -6.29 -3.31
CA GLU A 129 -35.70 -6.53 -3.62
C GLU A 129 -34.88 -5.23 -3.57
N CYS A 130 -34.15 -5.04 -2.46
CA CYS A 130 -33.26 -3.90 -2.24
C CYS A 130 -31.83 -4.27 -2.66
N ALA A 131 -31.16 -3.46 -3.47
CA ALA A 131 -29.77 -3.69 -3.88
C ALA A 131 -28.77 -3.36 -2.75
N ILE A 132 -28.99 -2.23 -2.07
CA ILE A 132 -28.11 -1.75 -0.98
C ILE A 132 -28.99 -1.22 0.16
N LYS A 133 -28.76 -1.68 1.38
CA LYS A 133 -29.46 -1.20 2.58
C LYS A 133 -28.47 -0.85 3.68
N ILE A 134 -28.45 0.40 4.10
CA ILE A 134 -27.70 0.88 5.26
C ILE A 134 -28.67 1.02 6.44
N THR A 135 -28.27 0.52 7.60
CA THR A 135 -29.01 0.62 8.86
C THR A 135 -28.11 1.17 9.95
N ASN A 136 -28.53 2.27 10.59
CA ASN A 136 -27.84 2.95 11.69
C ASN A 136 -26.35 3.20 11.39
N GLY A 137 -26.02 3.65 10.17
CA GLY A 137 -24.64 3.71 9.68
C GLY A 137 -23.85 4.89 10.22
N TYR A 138 -22.75 4.61 10.93
CA TYR A 138 -21.73 5.58 11.33
C TYR A 138 -20.39 5.23 10.70
N PHE A 139 -19.78 6.16 9.98
CA PHE A 139 -18.57 5.91 9.19
C PHE A 139 -17.48 6.95 9.46
N SER A 140 -16.22 6.52 9.47
CA SER A 140 -15.05 7.36 9.73
C SER A 140 -13.90 7.08 8.75
N TRP A 141 -12.99 8.05 8.65
CA TRP A 141 -11.72 7.95 7.92
C TRP A 141 -10.54 7.43 8.79
N GLY A 142 -10.83 6.83 9.95
CA GLY A 142 -9.80 6.34 10.89
C GLY A 142 -9.45 7.31 12.03
N SER A 143 -10.20 8.41 12.19
CA SER A 143 -9.98 9.35 13.31
C SER A 143 -10.73 8.98 14.59
N GLY A 144 -11.55 7.91 14.54
CA GLY A 144 -12.50 7.54 15.61
C GLY A 144 -13.74 8.44 15.68
N LEU A 145 -13.74 9.58 14.98
CA LEU A 145 -14.89 10.48 14.88
C LEU A 145 -15.71 10.16 13.64
N ALA A 146 -17.03 10.03 13.82
CA ALA A 146 -17.96 9.81 12.71
C ALA A 146 -17.94 11.02 11.75
N THR A 147 -17.57 10.77 10.50
CA THR A 147 -17.69 11.73 9.39
C THR A 147 -19.08 11.66 8.78
N LEU A 148 -19.66 10.47 8.74
CA LEU A 148 -21.06 10.22 8.42
C LEU A 148 -21.69 9.57 9.64
N SER A 149 -22.89 10.01 9.99
CA SER A 149 -23.62 9.60 11.19
C SER A 149 -25.09 9.46 10.85
N ASP A 150 -25.75 8.50 11.50
CA ASP A 150 -27.20 8.30 11.39
C ASP A 150 -27.67 8.11 9.94
N ILE A 151 -26.95 7.25 9.21
CA ILE A 151 -27.28 6.95 7.82
C ILE A 151 -28.18 5.72 7.75
N ASP A 152 -29.45 5.95 7.41
CA ASP A 152 -30.43 4.92 7.05
C ASP A 152 -30.90 5.10 5.61
N ILE A 153 -30.47 4.21 4.71
CA ILE A 153 -30.75 4.32 3.26
C ILE A 153 -31.12 2.96 2.70
N LYS A 154 -32.10 2.92 1.79
CA LYS A 154 -32.46 1.73 1.00
C LYS A 154 -32.46 2.10 -0.49
N ILE A 155 -31.63 1.41 -1.26
CA ILE A 155 -31.52 1.56 -2.72
C ILE A 155 -32.19 0.36 -3.37
N PRO A 156 -33.32 0.52 -4.09
CA PRO A 156 -34.03 -0.59 -4.73
C PRO A 156 -33.29 -1.16 -5.95
N THR A 157 -33.44 -2.45 -6.19
CA THR A 157 -32.86 -3.13 -7.36
C THR A 157 -33.56 -2.68 -8.65
N GLY A 158 -32.80 -2.49 -9.73
CA GLY A 158 -33.34 -2.16 -11.06
C GLY A 158 -33.81 -0.70 -11.23
N GLN A 159 -33.54 0.18 -10.26
CA GLN A 159 -33.89 1.60 -10.31
C GLN A 159 -32.66 2.50 -10.31
N MET A 160 -32.78 3.67 -10.93
CA MET A 160 -31.76 4.73 -10.87
C MET A 160 -32.02 5.61 -9.64
N THR A 161 -31.11 5.57 -8.67
CA THR A 161 -31.16 6.41 -7.46
C THR A 161 -30.17 7.58 -7.58
N MET A 162 -30.66 8.81 -7.39
CA MET A 162 -29.83 10.02 -7.43
C MET A 162 -29.64 10.59 -6.03
N ILE A 163 -28.38 10.81 -5.62
CA ILE A 163 -28.03 11.42 -4.32
C ILE A 163 -27.70 12.90 -4.54
N VAL A 164 -28.46 13.78 -3.88
CA VAL A 164 -28.28 15.25 -3.96
C VAL A 164 -28.03 15.85 -2.58
N GLY A 165 -27.31 16.97 -2.55
CA GLY A 165 -26.98 17.66 -1.31
C GLY A 165 -25.89 18.72 -1.50
N GLN A 166 -25.72 19.59 -0.50
CA GLN A 166 -24.76 20.69 -0.53
C GLN A 166 -23.30 20.22 -0.69
N VAL A 167 -22.41 21.12 -1.10
CA VAL A 167 -20.97 20.81 -1.17
C VAL A 167 -20.46 20.48 0.23
N GLY A 168 -19.68 19.41 0.36
CA GLY A 168 -19.13 18.98 1.65
C GLY A 168 -20.08 18.16 2.53
N CYS A 169 -21.33 17.90 2.11
CA CYS A 169 -22.29 17.12 2.93
C CYS A 169 -22.03 15.61 2.95
N GLY A 170 -20.88 15.13 2.47
CA GLY A 170 -20.51 13.72 2.55
C GLY A 170 -21.03 12.81 1.44
N LYS A 171 -21.52 13.30 0.30
CA LYS A 171 -21.99 12.45 -0.83
C LYS A 171 -20.92 11.46 -1.31
N SER A 172 -19.72 11.95 -1.60
CA SER A 172 -18.60 11.09 -2.04
C SER A 172 -18.19 10.13 -0.93
N SER A 173 -18.21 10.59 0.33
CA SER A 173 -17.97 9.73 1.50
C SER A 173 -19.02 8.63 1.61
N LEU A 174 -20.29 8.92 1.35
CA LEU A 174 -21.36 7.93 1.40
C LEU A 174 -21.16 6.83 0.36
N LEU A 175 -20.73 7.18 -0.86
CA LEU A 175 -20.39 6.18 -1.88
C LEU A 175 -19.20 5.31 -1.46
N LEU A 176 -18.17 5.91 -0.84
CA LEU A 176 -17.00 5.18 -0.35
C LEU A 176 -17.34 4.30 0.87
N ALA A 177 -18.26 4.75 1.73
CA ALA A 177 -18.81 3.96 2.82
C ALA A 177 -19.61 2.75 2.32
N ILE A 178 -20.44 2.95 1.28
CA ILE A 178 -21.16 1.87 0.61
C ILE A 178 -20.18 0.83 0.04
N LEU A 179 -19.11 1.30 -0.62
CA LEU A 179 -18.07 0.44 -1.20
C LEU A 179 -17.21 -0.29 -0.16
N GLY A 180 -17.28 0.11 1.12
CA GLY A 180 -16.45 -0.45 2.20
C GLY A 180 -15.06 0.16 2.31
N GLU A 181 -14.82 1.33 1.71
CA GLU A 181 -13.54 2.07 1.77
C GLU A 181 -13.46 3.02 2.97
N MET A 182 -14.55 3.19 3.71
CA MET A 182 -14.56 3.90 5.00
C MET A 182 -14.74 2.90 6.15
N GLN A 183 -14.15 3.21 7.30
CA GLN A 183 -14.31 2.41 8.51
C GLN A 183 -15.74 2.53 9.04
N THR A 184 -16.41 1.40 9.27
CA THR A 184 -17.69 1.32 9.98
C THR A 184 -17.46 1.41 11.49
N LEU A 185 -17.96 2.47 12.13
CA LEU A 185 -17.97 2.60 13.59
C LEU A 185 -19.19 1.88 14.19
N GLU A 186 -20.34 2.05 13.54
CA GLU A 186 -21.61 1.45 13.94
C GLU A 186 -22.49 1.21 12.71
N GLY A 187 -23.43 0.27 12.81
CA GLY A 187 -24.41 0.00 11.77
C GLY A 187 -24.00 -1.07 10.76
N LYS A 188 -24.87 -1.28 9.77
CA LYS A 188 -24.72 -2.31 8.73
C LYS A 188 -25.22 -1.84 7.35
N VAL A 189 -24.40 -2.01 6.32
CA VAL A 189 -24.55 -1.91 4.85
C VAL A 189 -24.73 -3.33 4.28
N HIS A 190 -25.96 -3.73 4.04
CA HIS A 190 -26.29 -4.96 3.36
C HIS A 190 -26.26 -4.76 1.84
N TRP A 191 -25.58 -5.64 1.13
CA TRP A 191 -25.63 -5.78 -0.33
C TRP A 191 -26.42 -7.03 -0.68
N ASN A 192 -27.46 -6.88 -1.50
CA ASN A 192 -28.25 -8.03 -1.90
C ASN A 192 -27.54 -8.83 -2.99
N ARG A 193 -27.39 -10.12 -2.76
CA ARG A 193 -26.70 -11.06 -3.61
C ARG A 193 -27.75 -11.85 -4.39
N ILE A 194 -27.91 -11.52 -5.67
CA ILE A 194 -28.97 -12.11 -6.48
C ILE A 194 -28.67 -13.59 -6.83
N ASN A 195 -27.42 -14.04 -6.75
CA ASN A 195 -27.04 -15.42 -7.12
C ASN A 195 -26.08 -16.05 -6.10
N GLU A 196 -26.62 -16.78 -5.13
CA GLU A 196 -25.84 -17.67 -4.26
C GLU A 196 -26.60 -18.96 -3.98
N THR A 197 -26.43 -19.95 -4.86
CA THR A 197 -26.95 -21.31 -4.64
C THR A 197 -25.89 -22.25 -4.08
N GLU A 198 -24.68 -21.79 -3.78
CA GLU A 198 -23.63 -22.67 -3.26
C GLU A 198 -22.81 -22.01 -2.15
N SER A 199 -23.10 -22.46 -0.93
CA SER A 199 -22.29 -22.28 0.27
C SER A 199 -20.93 -22.96 0.11
N SER A 200 -19.99 -22.27 -0.55
CA SER A 200 -18.58 -22.64 -0.56
C SER A 200 -17.77 -21.56 0.15
N VAL A 201 -17.02 -21.98 1.17
CA VAL A 201 -16.25 -21.11 2.08
C VAL A 201 -15.20 -20.26 1.34
N GLU A 202 -14.85 -20.63 0.11
CA GLU A 202 -13.90 -19.93 -0.76
C GLU A 202 -14.54 -18.82 -1.63
N ALA A 203 -15.88 -18.74 -1.71
CA ALA A 203 -16.60 -17.74 -2.50
C ALA A 203 -16.74 -16.37 -1.81
N ASN A 204 -16.24 -16.21 -0.58
CA ASN A 204 -16.48 -15.04 0.26
C ASN A 204 -15.66 -13.79 -0.08
N TRP A 205 -14.55 -13.90 -0.82
CA TRP A 205 -13.84 -12.73 -1.37
C TRP A 205 -14.44 -12.23 -2.69
N ARG A 206 -15.35 -13.01 -3.31
CA ARG A 206 -15.90 -12.70 -4.63
C ARG A 206 -17.05 -11.68 -4.64
N ASN A 207 -17.43 -11.18 -3.47
CA ASN A 207 -18.67 -10.42 -3.29
C ASN A 207 -18.61 -8.96 -3.77
N ARG A 208 -17.40 -8.39 -3.98
CA ARG A 208 -17.22 -7.02 -4.51
C ARG A 208 -17.04 -6.94 -6.02
N PHE A 209 -16.97 -8.06 -6.75
CA PHE A 209 -16.61 -8.05 -8.18
C PHE A 209 -17.68 -7.52 -9.15
N SER A 210 -18.87 -7.19 -8.66
CA SER A 210 -19.97 -6.68 -9.51
C SER A 210 -20.41 -5.24 -9.18
N VAL A 211 -19.52 -4.42 -8.61
CA VAL A 211 -19.79 -3.00 -8.42
C VAL A 211 -18.86 -2.17 -9.30
N ALA A 212 -19.44 -1.43 -10.24
CA ALA A 212 -18.70 -0.45 -11.03
C ALA A 212 -18.69 0.90 -10.29
N TYR A 213 -17.51 1.51 -10.16
CA TYR A 213 -17.36 2.81 -9.51
C TYR A 213 -16.55 3.76 -10.39
N ALA A 214 -17.07 4.99 -10.56
CA ALA A 214 -16.38 6.08 -11.22
C ALA A 214 -16.17 7.22 -10.22
N ALA A 215 -14.91 7.43 -9.83
CA ALA A 215 -14.56 8.45 -8.84
C ALA A 215 -14.63 9.87 -9.41
N GLN A 216 -14.83 10.86 -8.53
CA GLN A 216 -14.80 12.28 -8.90
C GLN A 216 -13.48 12.69 -9.56
N LYS A 217 -12.35 12.18 -9.06
CA LYS A 217 -11.04 12.33 -9.70
C LYS A 217 -10.79 11.07 -10.54
N PRO A 218 -10.73 11.16 -11.87
CA PRO A 218 -10.52 9.99 -12.71
C PRO A 218 -9.14 9.39 -12.47
N TRP A 219 -9.06 8.07 -12.51
CA TRP A 219 -7.83 7.30 -12.54
C TRP A 219 -7.79 6.51 -13.84
N LEU A 220 -6.71 6.67 -14.60
CA LEU A 220 -6.49 5.97 -15.85
C LEU A 220 -5.20 5.14 -15.74
N LEU A 221 -5.27 3.93 -16.25
CA LEU A 221 -4.12 3.08 -16.50
C LEU A 221 -3.21 3.76 -17.52
N ASN A 222 -1.89 3.60 -17.34
CA ASN A 222 -0.91 3.98 -18.36
C ASN A 222 -0.94 2.96 -19.52
N ALA A 223 -2.01 3.06 -20.31
CA ALA A 223 -2.43 2.10 -21.32
C ALA A 223 -3.19 2.84 -22.44
N THR A 224 -3.61 2.13 -23.48
CA THR A 224 -4.44 2.71 -24.55
C THR A 224 -5.82 3.12 -24.02
N VAL A 225 -6.53 3.95 -24.79
CA VAL A 225 -7.91 4.35 -24.44
C VAL A 225 -8.84 3.14 -24.41
N GLU A 226 -8.69 2.20 -25.36
CA GLU A 226 -9.49 0.97 -25.39
C GLU A 226 -9.28 0.13 -24.13
N GLU A 227 -8.03 -0.08 -23.71
CA GLU A 227 -7.69 -0.83 -22.49
C GLU A 227 -8.22 -0.15 -21.22
N ASN A 228 -8.23 1.19 -21.18
CA ASN A 228 -8.85 1.96 -20.12
C ASN A 228 -10.38 1.90 -20.12
N ILE A 229 -11.02 1.47 -21.20
CA ILE A 229 -12.48 1.28 -21.27
C ILE A 229 -12.83 -0.16 -20.92
N THR A 230 -12.08 -1.13 -21.46
CA THR A 230 -12.38 -2.56 -21.28
C THR A 230 -11.94 -3.09 -19.92
N PHE A 231 -10.95 -2.46 -19.26
CA PHE A 231 -10.43 -2.88 -17.95
C PHE A 231 -10.13 -4.39 -17.87
N GLY A 232 -9.58 -4.95 -18.94
CA GLY A 232 -9.23 -6.38 -19.04
C GLY A 232 -10.35 -7.30 -19.55
N SER A 233 -11.57 -6.77 -19.75
CA SER A 233 -12.65 -7.51 -20.40
C SER A 233 -12.48 -7.57 -21.93
N SER A 234 -13.14 -8.54 -22.58
CA SER A 234 -13.11 -8.66 -24.04
C SER A 234 -13.84 -7.49 -24.72
N PHE A 235 -13.21 -6.89 -25.72
CA PHE A 235 -13.81 -5.80 -26.48
C PHE A 235 -14.93 -6.31 -27.39
N ASN A 236 -16.13 -5.74 -27.26
CA ASN A 236 -17.26 -6.02 -28.12
C ASN A 236 -17.65 -4.77 -28.91
N LYS A 237 -17.46 -4.81 -30.23
CA LYS A 237 -17.70 -3.67 -31.15
C LYS A 237 -19.16 -3.23 -31.27
N GLN A 238 -20.12 -4.08 -30.87
CA GLN A 238 -21.56 -3.79 -31.00
C GLN A 238 -22.17 -3.18 -29.73
N ARG A 239 -21.39 -3.05 -28.66
CA ARG A 239 -21.82 -2.56 -27.35
C ARG A 239 -21.38 -1.12 -27.15
#